data_AF-A0A699QZD7-F1
#
_entry.id   AF-A0A699QZD7-F1
#
_cell.length_a   1.000
_cell.length_b   1.000
_cell.length_c   1.000
_cell.angle_alpha   90.00
_cell.angle_beta   90.00
_cell.angle_gamma   90.00
#
_symmetry.space_group_name_H-M   'P 1'
#
loop_
_entity.id
_entity.type
_entity.pdbx_description
1 polymer ?
#
loop_
_entity_poly.entity_id
_entity_poly.type
_entity_poly.pdbx_seq_one_letter_code
_entity_poly.pdbx_strand_id
1 'polypeptide(L)'
;MENAFEISECAKVRKVKFSTATLHGLGLTWWNSQVATLGHEVANTRSWVEVKQMMADEFCPTEEVQRFAEIIKGKTTSSRPVTHNEAVRMAHVLMEQKIQAKNETIAEGLKRKWENNNQGNNNNNNNN
;
A
#
# COMPACT_ATOMS: atom_id res chain seq x y z
N MET A 1 -10.11 -4.08 -6.60
CA MET A 1 -11.42 -3.68 -6.05
C MET A 1 -12.28 -2.91 -7.04
N GLU A 2 -11.72 -2.03 -7.87
CA GLU A 2 -12.51 -1.28 -8.87
C GLU A 2 -13.35 -2.18 -9.78
N ASN A 3 -12.75 -3.27 -10.30
CA ASN A 3 -13.48 -4.26 -11.09
C ASN A 3 -14.66 -4.88 -10.32
N ALA A 4 -14.50 -5.15 -9.02
CA ALA A 4 -15.59 -5.67 -8.18
C ALA A 4 -16.71 -4.64 -8.02
N PHE A 5 -16.41 -3.34 -7.96
CA PHE A 5 -17.41 -2.28 -7.93
C PHE A 5 -18.15 -2.10 -9.24
N GLU A 6 -17.46 -2.28 -10.36
CA GLU A 6 -18.06 -2.21 -11.69
C GLU A 6 -19.02 -3.39 -11.90
N ILE A 7 -18.55 -4.62 -11.66
CA ILE A 7 -19.36 -5.84 -11.82
C ILE A 7 -20.59 -5.85 -10.90
N SER A 8 -20.48 -5.32 -9.69
CA SER A 8 -21.58 -5.30 -8.72
C SER A 8 -22.48 -4.06 -8.80
N GLU A 9 -22.21 -3.14 -9.75
CA GLU A 9 -22.89 -1.84 -9.84
C GLU A 9 -22.91 -1.10 -8.48
N CYS A 10 -21.78 -1.16 -7.77
CA CYS A 10 -21.70 -0.67 -6.39
C CYS A 10 -21.92 0.83 -6.33
N ALA A 11 -23.00 1.24 -5.66
CA ALA A 11 -23.32 2.63 -5.42
C ALA A 11 -22.15 3.37 -4.76
N LYS A 12 -21.85 4.58 -5.24
CA LYS A 12 -20.72 5.40 -4.77
C LYS A 12 -20.65 5.51 -3.24
N VAL A 13 -21.81 5.70 -2.59
CA VAL A 13 -21.95 5.84 -1.13
C VAL A 13 -21.61 4.58 -0.33
N ARG A 14 -21.59 3.41 -0.98
CA ARG A 14 -21.26 2.12 -0.33
C ARG A 14 -19.82 1.68 -0.56
N LYS A 15 -19.13 2.28 -1.54
CA LYS A 15 -17.77 1.87 -1.93
C LYS A 15 -16.80 1.91 -0.74
N VAL A 16 -16.76 3.02 0.00
CA VAL A 16 -15.84 3.16 1.15
C VAL A 16 -16.08 2.06 2.19
N LYS A 17 -17.32 1.90 2.67
CA LYS A 17 -17.65 0.87 3.68
C LYS A 17 -17.27 -0.54 3.22
N PHE A 18 -17.57 -0.89 1.97
CA PHE A 18 -17.19 -2.19 1.41
C PHE A 18 -15.67 -2.33 1.28
N SER A 19 -14.97 -1.31 0.80
CA SER A 19 -13.52 -1.34 0.72
C SER A 19 -12.86 -1.56 2.06
N THR A 20 -13.26 -0.75 3.05
CA THR A 20 -12.60 -0.70 4.34
C THR A 20 -12.87 -1.95 5.16
N ALA A 21 -14.02 -2.59 4.96
CA ALA A 21 -14.33 -3.89 5.55
C ALA A 21 -13.42 -5.03 5.05
N THR A 22 -12.78 -4.87 3.89
CA THR A 22 -11.85 -5.87 3.34
C THR A 22 -10.38 -5.55 3.63
N LEU A 23 -10.10 -4.47 4.35
CA LEU A 23 -8.74 -4.11 4.74
C LEU A 23 -8.23 -5.09 5.81
N HIS A 24 -6.96 -5.43 5.70
CA HIS A 24 -6.24 -6.27 6.64
C HIS A 24 -4.87 -5.64 6.96
N GLY A 25 -4.25 -6.08 8.06
CA GLY A 25 -2.90 -5.64 8.45
C GLY A 25 -2.77 -4.12 8.56
N LEU A 26 -1.71 -3.55 7.96
CA LEU A 26 -1.41 -2.11 8.01
C LEU A 26 -2.54 -1.25 7.43
N GLY A 27 -3.22 -1.71 6.38
CA GLY A 27 -4.35 -0.97 5.80
C GLY A 27 -5.50 -0.82 6.81
N LEU A 28 -5.78 -1.87 7.59
CA LEU A 28 -6.80 -1.82 8.64
C LEU A 28 -6.37 -0.93 9.82
N THR A 29 -5.12 -1.08 10.28
CA THR A 29 -4.59 -0.21 11.35
C THR A 29 -4.63 1.26 10.95
N TRP A 30 -4.21 1.58 9.73
CA TRP A 30 -4.28 2.93 9.18
C TRP A 30 -5.72 3.44 9.11
N TRP A 31 -6.66 2.64 8.57
CA TRP A 31 -8.06 3.07 8.47
C TRP A 31 -8.69 3.32 9.84
N ASN A 32 -8.38 2.49 10.84
CA ASN A 32 -8.84 2.69 12.21
C ASN A 32 -8.30 4.01 12.81
N SER A 33 -7.06 4.38 12.50
CA SER A 33 -6.50 5.69 12.85
C SER A 33 -7.28 6.83 12.20
N GLN A 34 -7.58 6.73 10.89
CA GLN A 34 -8.38 7.73 10.18
C GLN A 34 -9.78 7.89 10.78
N VAL A 35 -10.44 6.78 11.14
CA VAL A 35 -11.74 6.78 11.82
C VAL A 35 -11.65 7.42 13.20
N ALA A 36 -10.58 7.17 13.96
CA ALA A 36 -10.37 7.79 15.26
C ALA A 36 -10.13 9.31 15.15
N THR A 37 -9.39 9.75 14.14
CA THR A 37 -9.07 11.18 13.92
C THR A 37 -10.24 11.97 13.34
N LEU A 38 -10.94 11.42 12.34
CA LEU A 38 -11.99 12.13 11.60
C LEU A 38 -13.39 11.89 12.19
N GLY A 39 -13.57 10.82 12.96
CA GLY A 39 -14.85 10.30 13.37
C GLY A 39 -15.46 9.34 12.35
N HIS A 40 -16.21 8.35 12.84
CA HIS A 40 -16.78 7.27 12.02
C HIS A 40 -17.69 7.76 10.89
N GLU A 41 -18.55 8.75 11.15
CA GLU A 41 -19.45 9.29 10.11
C GLU A 41 -18.68 10.02 9.01
N VAL A 42 -17.77 10.91 9.38
CA VAL A 42 -16.99 11.71 8.42
C VAL A 42 -16.09 10.80 7.58
N ALA A 43 -15.41 9.84 8.21
CA ALA A 43 -14.56 8.90 7.50
C ALA A 43 -15.34 8.08 6.46
N ASN A 44 -16.54 7.60 6.80
CA ASN A 44 -17.36 6.79 5.90
C ASN A 44 -18.15 7.58 4.84
N THR A 45 -18.35 8.89 5.04
CA THR A 45 -19.03 9.76 4.05
C THR A 45 -18.10 10.28 2.97
N ARG A 46 -16.77 10.18 3.16
CA ARG A 46 -15.78 10.47 2.12
C ARG A 46 -16.07 9.69 0.84
N SER A 47 -15.70 10.28 -0.29
CA SER A 47 -15.75 9.58 -1.56
C SER A 47 -14.64 8.51 -1.64
N TRP A 48 -14.88 7.47 -2.43
CA TRP A 48 -13.86 6.46 -2.69
C TRP A 48 -12.60 7.03 -3.36
N VAL A 49 -12.74 8.13 -4.13
CA VAL A 49 -11.61 8.82 -4.75
C VAL A 49 -10.69 9.42 -3.70
N GLU A 50 -11.25 10.11 -2.71
CA GLU A 50 -10.48 10.69 -1.60
C GLU A 50 -9.79 9.61 -0.77
N VAL A 51 -10.48 8.52 -0.45
CA VAL A 51 -9.88 7.42 0.33
C VAL A 51 -8.70 6.80 -0.43
N LYS A 52 -8.79 6.61 -1.75
CA LYS A 52 -7.65 6.15 -2.56
C LYS A 52 -6.48 7.13 -2.52
N GLN A 53 -6.75 8.43 -2.57
CA GLN A 53 -5.70 9.44 -2.48
C GLN A 53 -5.02 9.40 -1.11
N MET A 54 -5.79 9.33 -0.02
CA MET A 54 -5.23 9.22 1.32
C MET A 54 -4.38 7.96 1.49
N MET A 55 -4.80 6.82 0.92
CA MET A 55 -4.00 5.61 0.90
C MET A 55 -2.72 5.78 0.07
N ALA A 56 -2.80 6.46 -1.08
CA ALA A 56 -1.63 6.73 -1.91
C ALA A 56 -0.63 7.62 -1.17
N ASP A 57 -1.08 8.65 -0.47
CA ASP A 57 -0.22 9.56 0.29
C ASP A 57 0.49 8.84 1.45
N GLU A 58 -0.20 7.90 2.11
CA GLU A 58 0.37 7.08 3.21
C GLU A 58 1.37 6.04 2.70
N PHE A 59 1.00 5.26 1.68
CA PHE A 59 1.74 4.05 1.30
C PHE A 59 2.63 4.25 0.06
N CYS A 60 2.42 5.32 -0.70
CA CYS A 60 3.17 5.68 -1.90
C CYS A 60 3.61 7.16 -1.87
N PRO A 61 4.50 7.55 -0.93
CA PRO A 61 4.92 8.93 -0.79
C PRO A 61 5.49 9.47 -2.10
N THR A 62 5.08 10.67 -2.50
CA THR A 62 5.48 11.30 -3.77
C THR A 62 7.00 11.37 -3.91
N GLU A 63 7.72 11.66 -2.82
CA GLU A 63 9.18 11.72 -2.78
C GLU A 63 9.84 10.38 -3.14
N GLU A 64 9.26 9.28 -2.66
CA GLU A 64 9.76 7.93 -2.94
C GLU A 64 9.51 7.57 -4.40
N VAL A 65 8.35 7.94 -4.94
CA VAL A 65 8.01 7.76 -6.36
C VAL A 65 8.97 8.55 -7.26
N GLN A 66 9.25 9.82 -6.92
CA GLN A 66 10.21 10.65 -7.65
C GLN A 66 11.61 10.05 -7.60
N ARG A 67 12.05 9.61 -6.41
CA ARG A 67 13.35 8.95 -6.25
C ARG A 67 13.46 7.69 -7.10
N PHE A 68 12.40 6.88 -7.19
CA PHE A 68 12.39 5.71 -8.07
C PHE A 68 12.47 6.09 -9.55
N ALA A 69 11.73 7.12 -9.97
CA ALA A 69 11.80 7.62 -11.34
C ALA A 69 13.22 8.05 -11.73
N GLU A 70 13.93 8.77 -10.85
CA GLU A 70 15.32 9.18 -11.10
C GLU A 70 16.29 7.99 -11.12
N ILE A 71 16.11 6.98 -10.26
CA ILE A 71 16.93 5.75 -10.30
C ILE A 71 16.71 5.00 -11.61
N ILE A 72 15.45 4.84 -12.05
CA ILE A 72 15.12 4.15 -13.29
C ILE A 72 15.72 4.91 -14.47
N LYS A 73 15.51 6.22 -14.53
CA LYS A 73 16.07 7.10 -15.57
C LYS A 73 17.60 6.96 -15.62
N GLY A 74 18.29 7.12 -14.50
CA GLY A 74 19.75 7.02 -14.43
C GLY A 74 20.28 5.65 -14.88
N LYS A 75 19.67 4.56 -14.41
CA LYS A 75 20.04 3.20 -14.82
C LYS A 75 19.79 2.96 -16.30
N THR A 76 18.61 3.30 -16.81
CA THR A 76 18.28 3.15 -18.24
C THR A 76 19.22 3.98 -19.10
N THR A 77 19.52 5.23 -18.74
CA THR A 77 20.48 6.06 -19.51
C THR A 77 21.89 5.50 -19.47
N SER A 78 22.33 4.96 -18.33
CA SER A 78 23.66 4.35 -18.18
C SER A 78 23.81 3.07 -18.99
N SER A 79 22.73 2.31 -19.18
CA SER A 79 22.71 1.10 -20.01
C SER A 79 22.73 1.38 -21.51
N ARG A 80 22.60 2.66 -21.92
CA ARG A 80 22.71 3.13 -23.32
C ARG A 80 21.90 2.27 -24.30
N PRO A 81 20.56 2.18 -24.12
CA PRO A 81 19.71 1.41 -25.02
C PRO A 81 19.84 1.91 -26.45
N VAL A 82 19.92 0.98 -27.40
CA VAL A 82 20.10 1.28 -28.83
C VAL A 82 18.77 1.71 -29.45
N THR A 83 17.65 1.27 -28.87
CA THR A 83 16.30 1.58 -29.35
C THR A 83 15.39 2.04 -28.22
N HIS A 84 14.34 2.78 -28.56
CA HIS A 84 13.31 3.19 -27.61
C HIS A 84 12.67 1.97 -26.91
N ASN A 85 12.35 0.92 -27.65
CA ASN A 85 11.70 -0.28 -27.10
C ASN A 85 12.60 -1.00 -26.08
N GLU A 86 13.91 -0.99 -26.31
CA GLU A 86 14.87 -1.50 -25.33
C GLU A 86 14.87 -0.65 -24.05
N ALA A 87 14.88 0.67 -24.18
CA ALA A 87 14.79 1.59 -23.05
C ALA A 87 13.51 1.37 -22.23
N VAL A 88 12.36 1.20 -22.90
CA VAL A 88 11.07 0.94 -22.26
C VAL A 88 11.06 -0.41 -21.54
N ARG A 89 11.58 -1.47 -22.17
CA ARG A 89 11.69 -2.79 -21.53
C ARG A 89 12.60 -2.76 -20.30
N MET A 90 13.74 -2.07 -20.37
CA MET A 90 14.64 -1.91 -19.22
C MET A 90 13.95 -1.16 -18.08
N ALA A 91 13.28 -0.04 -18.38
CA ALA A 91 12.54 0.73 -17.38
C ALA A 91 11.45 -0.11 -16.71
N HIS A 92 10.71 -0.91 -17.50
CA HIS A 92 9.70 -1.83 -16.98
C HIS A 92 10.30 -2.85 -16.01
N VAL A 93 11.37 -3.55 -16.41
CA VAL A 93 12.04 -4.55 -15.57
C VAL A 93 12.56 -3.92 -14.27
N LEU A 94 13.15 -2.74 -14.34
CA LEU A 94 13.65 -2.03 -13.16
C LEU A 94 12.54 -1.59 -12.21
N MET A 95 11.40 -1.16 -12.75
CA MET A 95 10.22 -0.82 -11.96
C MET A 95 9.67 -2.05 -11.23
N GLU A 96 9.57 -3.17 -11.94
CA GLU A 96 9.07 -4.43 -11.41
C GLU A 96 9.97 -4.99 -10.30
N GLN A 97 11.29 -4.94 -10.48
CA GLN A 97 12.27 -5.28 -9.44
C GLN A 97 12.10 -4.41 -8.18
N LYS A 98 11.81 -3.11 -8.35
CA LYS A 98 11.63 -2.20 -7.22
C LYS A 98 10.31 -2.43 -6.48
N ILE A 99 9.23 -2.70 -7.20
CA ILE A 99 7.94 -3.06 -6.62
C ILE A 99 8.11 -4.34 -5.78
N GLN A 100 8.76 -5.36 -6.34
CA GLN A 100 8.99 -6.62 -5.65
C GLN A 100 9.80 -6.44 -4.35
N ALA A 101 10.92 -5.72 -4.41
CA ALA A 101 11.75 -5.46 -3.23
C ALA A 101 10.99 -4.68 -2.13
N LYS A 102 10.12 -3.74 -2.51
CA LYS A 102 9.30 -2.99 -1.54
C LYS A 102 8.24 -3.89 -0.91
N ASN A 103 7.59 -4.75 -1.69
CA ASN A 103 6.61 -5.71 -1.18
C ASN A 103 7.25 -6.69 -0.17
N GLU A 104 8.45 -7.18 -0.44
CA GLU A 104 9.22 -8.03 0.49
C GLU A 104 9.54 -7.31 1.80
N THR A 105 10.01 -6.06 1.72
CA THR A 105 10.29 -5.23 2.90
C THR A 105 9.04 -5.05 3.78
N ILE A 106 7.88 -4.80 3.16
CA ILE A 106 6.60 -4.68 3.87
C ILE A 106 6.20 -6.00 4.53
N ALA A 107 6.32 -7.12 3.80
CA ALA A 107 5.99 -8.45 4.30
C ALA A 107 6.85 -8.85 5.50
N GLU A 108 8.16 -8.59 5.45
CA GLU A 108 9.08 -8.82 6.57
C GLU A 108 8.77 -7.94 7.78
N GLY A 109 8.43 -6.67 7.55
CA GLY A 109 8.01 -5.75 8.61
C GLY A 109 6.74 -6.23 9.31
N LEU A 110 5.77 -6.75 8.56
CA LEU A 110 4.54 -7.36 9.09
C LEU A 110 4.84 -8.61 9.91
N LYS A 111 5.69 -9.51 9.39
CA LYS A 111 6.09 -10.75 10.07
C LYS A 111 6.73 -10.46 11.43
N ARG A 112 7.71 -9.55 11.48
CA ARG A 112 8.39 -9.16 12.73
C ARG A 112 7.43 -8.57 13.77
N LYS A 113 6.45 -7.76 13.34
CA LYS A 113 5.43 -7.22 14.25
C LYS A 113 4.53 -8.32 14.82
N TRP A 114 4.16 -9.30 14.01
CA TRP A 114 3.36 -10.44 14.48
C TRP A 114 4.12 -11.30 15.49
N GLU A 115 5.41 -11.58 15.22
CA GLU A 115 6.29 -12.33 16.14
C GLU A 115 6.43 -11.61 17.49
N ASN A 116 6.69 -10.29 17.48
CA ASN A 116 6.83 -9.48 18.70
C ASN A 116 5.55 -9.49 19.57
N ASN A 117 4.37 -9.41 18.95
CA ASN A 117 3.10 -9.37 19.68
C ASN A 117 2.78 -10.72 20.35
N ASN A 118 3.18 -11.84 19.75
CA ASN A 118 2.96 -13.17 20.33
C ASN A 118 3.94 -13.50 21.46
N GLN A 119 5.16 -12.95 21.41
CA GLN A 119 6.19 -13.21 22.40
C GLN A 119 5.90 -12.53 23.76
N GLY A 120 5.18 -11.41 23.78
CA GLY A 120 4.72 -10.74 25.00
C GLY A 120 3.63 -11.50 25.77
N ASN A 121 2.89 -12.40 25.10
CA ASN A 121 1.76 -13.12 25.72
C ASN A 121 2.18 -14.37 26.53
N ASN A 122 3.39 -14.90 26.30
CA ASN A 122 3.85 -16.14 26.96
C ASN A 122 4.48 -15.92 28.35
N ASN A 123 4.75 -14.67 28.76
CA ASN A 123 5.44 -14.40 30.02
C ASN A 123 4.52 -14.30 31.26
N ASN A 124 3.21 -14.45 31.11
CA ASN A 124 2.25 -14.33 32.21
C ASN A 124 1.78 -15.65 32.84
N ASN A 125 2.32 -16.81 32.42
CA ASN A 125 1.87 -18.13 32.89
C ASN A 125 2.93 -18.92 33.65
N ASN A 126 3.76 -18.27 34.48
CA ASN A 126 4.57 -18.96 35.48
C ASN A 126 4.49 -18.20 36.80
N ASN A 127 3.46 -18.51 37.59
CA ASN A 127 3.43 -18.39 39.04
C ASN A 127 2.15 -19.05 39.56
N ASN A 128 2.22 -20.37 39.81
CA ASN A 128 1.48 -21.04 40.88
C ASN A 128 2.20 -22.32 41.30
#